data_AF-A0A2W4P785-F1
#
_entry.id   AF-A0A2W4P785-F1
#
_cell.length_a   1.000
_cell.length_b   1.000
_cell.length_c   1.000
_cell.angle_alpha   90.00
_cell.angle_beta   90.00
_cell.angle_gamma   90.00
#
_symmetry.space_group_name_H-M   'P 1'
#
loop_
_entity.id
_entity.type
_entity.pdbx_description
1 polymer ?
#
loop_
_entity_poly.entity_id
_entity_poly.type
_entity_poly.pdbx_seq_one_letter_code
_entity_poly.pdbx_strand_id
1 'polypeptide(L)'
;MALALERVFGEPVDHVKVVENSWYARLHLGATATTRPGRIFLAISAEAFWGDPELVLHEYFHVLRQWQPRRLTRWRYCVECARHGYWLNVYEREARAFAAEHRDELCRLLRRYQRTAPGDAEALLLSDRYREPKAPRAPPG
;
A
#
# COMPACT_ATOMS: atom_id res chain seq x y z
N MET A 1 -9.11 -8.08 1.84
CA MET A 1 -8.14 -7.03 1.50
C MET A 1 -7.19 -6.75 2.66
N ALA A 2 -7.65 -6.19 3.78
CA ALA A 2 -6.80 -5.79 4.92
C ALA A 2 -5.77 -6.85 5.33
N LEU A 3 -6.19 -8.09 5.56
CA LEU A 3 -5.32 -9.20 5.99
C LEU A 3 -4.26 -9.60 4.96
N ALA A 4 -4.59 -9.46 3.67
CA ALA A 4 -3.60 -9.69 2.62
C ALA A 4 -2.56 -8.57 2.60
N LEU A 5 -2.97 -7.33 2.83
CA LEU A 5 -2.05 -6.19 2.97
C LEU A 5 -1.19 -6.32 4.24
N GLU A 6 -1.77 -6.70 5.38
CA GLU A 6 -0.99 -6.96 6.61
C GLU A 6 0.10 -8.00 6.37
N ARG A 7 -0.21 -9.04 5.59
CA ARG A 7 0.77 -10.06 5.25
C ARG A 7 1.91 -9.54 4.37
N VAL A 8 1.58 -8.73 3.38
CA VAL A 8 2.54 -8.13 2.44
C VAL A 8 3.42 -7.08 3.15
N PHE A 9 2.83 -6.23 3.98
CA PHE A 9 3.57 -5.18 4.70
C PHE A 9 4.21 -5.66 6.00
N GLY A 10 3.81 -6.81 6.53
CA GLY A 10 4.32 -7.37 7.79
C GLY A 10 3.91 -6.58 9.04
N GLU A 11 2.90 -5.72 8.94
CA GLU A 11 2.40 -4.87 10.02
C GLU A 11 0.88 -4.64 9.87
N PRO A 12 0.14 -4.34 10.96
CA PRO A 12 -1.28 -3.99 10.88
C PRO A 12 -1.52 -2.79 9.97
N VAL A 13 -2.60 -2.80 9.17
CA VAL A 13 -2.90 -1.71 8.22
C VAL A 13 -4.25 -1.01 8.47
N ASP A 14 -4.99 -1.48 9.47
CA ASP A 14 -6.32 -1.01 9.88
C ASP A 14 -6.39 0.47 10.24
N HIS A 15 -5.28 1.03 10.71
CA HIS A 15 -5.15 2.45 11.05
C HIS A 15 -5.10 3.38 9.82
N VAL A 16 -4.93 2.86 8.60
CA VAL A 16 -4.93 3.65 7.36
C VAL A 16 -6.37 3.90 6.89
N LYS A 17 -6.77 5.17 6.84
CA LYS A 17 -8.11 5.56 6.39
C LYS A 17 -8.13 5.85 4.90
N VAL A 18 -8.96 5.13 4.15
CA VAL A 18 -9.23 5.40 2.73
C VAL A 18 -10.49 6.25 2.61
N VAL A 19 -10.37 7.40 1.96
CA VAL A 19 -11.47 8.35 1.74
C VAL A 19 -11.72 8.45 0.24
N GLU A 20 -12.82 7.84 -0.21
CA GLU A 20 -13.19 7.83 -1.63
C GLU A 20 -13.82 9.15 -2.10
N ASN A 21 -13.87 9.35 -3.42
CA ASN A 21 -14.54 10.48 -4.07
C ASN A 21 -14.19 11.85 -3.46
N SER A 22 -12.94 11.98 -3.01
CA SER A 22 -12.47 13.14 -2.27
C SER A 22 -12.25 14.33 -3.20
N TRP A 23 -12.95 15.43 -2.92
CA TRP A 23 -12.67 16.73 -3.55
C TRP A 23 -11.20 17.13 -3.42
N TYR A 24 -10.57 16.80 -2.30
CA TYR A 24 -9.15 17.06 -2.09
C TYR A 24 -8.29 16.40 -3.16
N ALA A 25 -8.51 15.11 -3.42
CA ALA A 25 -7.78 14.37 -4.44
C ALA A 25 -8.10 14.88 -5.85
N ARG A 26 -9.38 15.17 -6.15
CA ARG A 26 -9.82 15.68 -7.46
C ARG A 26 -9.19 17.04 -7.83
N LEU A 27 -8.85 17.88 -6.84
CA LEU A 27 -8.14 19.13 -7.06
C LEU A 27 -6.66 18.94 -7.40
N HIS A 28 -6.07 17.78 -7.11
CA HIS A 28 -4.72 17.43 -7.52
C HIS A 28 -4.79 16.87 -8.95
N LEU A 29 -4.79 17.77 -9.93
CA LEU A 29 -4.92 17.44 -11.35
C LEU A 29 -3.96 16.33 -11.77
N GLY A 30 -4.50 15.25 -12.33
CA GLY A 30 -3.74 14.09 -12.82
C GLY A 30 -3.49 12.98 -11.77
N ALA A 31 -3.83 13.19 -10.50
CA ALA A 31 -3.66 12.19 -9.46
C ALA A 31 -4.94 11.37 -9.21
N THR A 32 -4.86 10.05 -9.36
CA THR A 32 -5.94 9.13 -8.98
C THR A 32 -6.12 9.05 -7.46
N ALA A 33 -5.02 9.19 -6.71
CA ALA A 33 -4.99 9.18 -5.27
C ALA A 33 -3.92 10.16 -4.74
N THR A 34 -4.11 10.62 -3.50
CA THR A 34 -3.13 11.42 -2.78
C THR A 34 -3.02 10.94 -1.33
N THR A 35 -1.82 10.91 -0.78
CA THR A 35 -1.57 10.34 0.55
C THR A 35 -1.12 11.36 1.55
N ARG A 36 -1.46 11.12 2.82
CA ARG A 36 -1.04 11.87 3.99
C ARG A 36 -0.78 10.89 5.14
N PRO A 37 -0.22 11.32 6.28
CA PRO A 37 -0.08 10.45 7.43
C PRO A 37 -1.41 9.77 7.81
N GLY A 38 -1.42 8.44 7.73
CA GLY A 38 -2.57 7.57 8.03
C GLY A 38 -3.77 7.71 7.09
N ARG A 39 -3.64 8.36 5.92
CA ARG A 39 -4.78 8.60 5.02
C ARG A 39 -4.42 8.48 3.54
N ILE A 40 -5.35 7.90 2.79
CA ILE A 40 -5.36 7.85 1.32
C ILE A 40 -6.65 8.54 0.86
N PHE A 41 -6.53 9.60 0.07
CA PHE A 41 -7.66 10.31 -0.53
C PHE A 41 -7.75 9.95 -2.01
N LEU A 42 -8.89 9.42 -2.45
CA LEU A 42 -9.07 8.96 -3.82
C LEU A 42 -9.91 9.96 -4.61
N ALA A 43 -9.53 10.22 -5.87
CA ALA A 43 -10.40 10.92 -6.81
C ALA A 43 -11.53 10.03 -7.34
N ILE A 44 -11.32 8.71 -7.25
CA ILE A 44 -12.19 7.60 -7.69
C ILE A 44 -12.96 6.97 -6.51
N SER A 45 -13.82 5.98 -6.80
CA SER A 45 -14.49 5.17 -5.78
C SER A 45 -13.52 4.22 -5.06
N ALA A 46 -13.89 3.82 -3.84
CA ALA A 46 -13.16 2.80 -3.10
C ALA A 46 -13.14 1.47 -3.86
N GLU A 47 -14.25 1.08 -4.49
CA GLU A 47 -14.35 -0.14 -5.28
C GLU A 47 -13.32 -0.18 -6.42
N ALA A 48 -13.21 0.90 -7.20
CA ALA A 48 -12.23 1.00 -8.28
C ALA A 48 -10.79 0.91 -7.74
N PHE A 49 -10.51 1.56 -6.62
CA PHE A 49 -9.20 1.48 -5.95
C PHE A 49 -8.90 0.05 -5.50
N TRP A 50 -9.81 -0.63 -4.80
CA TRP A 50 -9.60 -2.00 -4.33
C TRP A 50 -9.52 -3.04 -5.46
N GLY A 51 -10.04 -2.70 -6.64
CA GLY A 51 -9.92 -3.49 -7.87
C GLY A 51 -8.56 -3.39 -8.56
N ASP A 52 -7.68 -2.48 -8.13
CA ASP A 52 -6.33 -2.29 -8.67
C ASP A 52 -5.27 -2.60 -7.59
N PRO A 53 -4.78 -3.86 -7.52
CA PRO A 53 -3.80 -4.26 -6.52
C PRO A 53 -2.49 -3.48 -6.56
N GLU A 54 -2.07 -3.01 -7.75
CA GLU A 54 -0.83 -2.25 -7.90
C GLU A 54 -0.98 -0.85 -7.32
N LEU A 55 -2.09 -0.16 -7.65
CA LEU A 55 -2.43 1.13 -7.06
C LEU A 55 -2.59 1.03 -5.54
N VAL A 56 -3.23 -0.03 -5.03
CA VAL A 56 -3.36 -0.26 -3.58
C VAL A 56 -2.00 -0.36 -2.91
N LEU A 57 -1.10 -1.19 -3.43
CA LEU A 57 0.25 -1.35 -2.86
C LEU A 57 1.04 -0.05 -2.89
N HIS A 58 0.94 0.69 -4.01
CA HIS A 58 1.60 1.97 -4.19
C HIS A 58 1.17 3.00 -3.13
N GLU A 59 -0.14 3.19 -2.94
CA GLU A 59 -0.64 4.19 -1.99
C GLU A 59 -0.42 3.79 -0.54
N TYR A 60 -0.54 2.50 -0.20
CA TYR A 60 -0.21 2.01 1.14
C TYR A 60 1.28 2.16 1.46
N PHE A 61 2.16 1.95 0.48
CA PHE A 61 3.60 2.15 0.66
C PHE A 61 3.94 3.60 1.00
N HIS A 62 3.33 4.57 0.29
CA HIS A 62 3.46 5.97 0.64
C HIS A 62 3.07 6.24 2.10
N VAL A 63 1.96 5.68 2.58
CA VAL A 63 1.51 5.89 3.95
C VAL A 63 2.46 5.23 4.97
N LEU A 64 2.67 3.92 4.86
CA LEU A 64 3.36 3.10 5.86
C LEU A 64 4.87 3.32 5.87
N ARG A 65 5.50 3.34 4.69
CA ARG A 65 6.97 3.34 4.57
C ARG A 65 7.57 4.72 4.31
N GLN A 66 6.73 5.73 4.10
CA GLN A 66 7.22 7.07 3.78
C GLN A 66 6.62 8.17 4.67
N TRP A 67 5.30 8.29 4.78
CA TRP A 67 4.66 9.31 5.61
C TRP A 67 4.82 9.04 7.11
N GLN A 68 4.51 7.83 7.57
CA GLN A 68 4.56 7.49 9.00
C GLN A 68 5.97 7.59 9.59
N PRO A 69 7.04 7.10 8.91
CA PRO A 69 8.40 7.27 9.40
C PRO A 69 8.94 8.70 9.16
N ARG A 70 8.11 9.61 8.62
CA ARG A 70 8.47 11.00 8.27
C ARG A 70 9.60 11.12 7.26
N ARG A 71 9.84 10.07 6.47
CA ARG A 71 10.80 10.09 5.35
C ARG A 71 10.29 11.02 4.25
N LEU A 72 8.99 10.87 3.92
CA LEU A 72 8.27 11.76 3.02
C LEU A 72 7.60 12.90 3.80
N THR A 73 7.81 14.12 3.30
CA THR A 73 7.07 15.31 3.69
C THR A 73 6.64 16.05 2.42
N ARG A 74 5.62 16.90 2.51
CA ARG A 74 5.19 17.74 1.38
C ARG A 74 6.37 18.51 0.78
N TRP A 75 7.20 19.10 1.63
CA TRP A 75 8.38 19.86 1.21
C TRP A 75 9.39 18.98 0.48
N ARG A 76 9.77 17.82 1.04
CA ARG A 76 10.74 16.91 0.41
C ARG A 76 10.21 16.40 -0.93
N TYR A 77 8.92 16.10 -1.02
CA TYR A 77 8.29 15.70 -2.27
C TYR A 77 8.40 16.78 -3.33
N CYS A 78 8.02 18.03 -2.99
CA CYS A 78 8.09 19.14 -3.94
C CYS A 78 9.53 19.44 -4.37
N VAL A 79 10.50 19.38 -3.46
CA VAL A 79 11.92 19.57 -3.78
C VAL A 79 12.41 18.48 -4.74
N GLU A 80 12.07 17.21 -4.49
CA GLU A 80 12.45 16.11 -5.38
C GLU A 80 11.76 16.22 -6.75
N CYS A 81 10.48 16.56 -6.79
CA CYS A 81 9.77 16.84 -8.04
C CYS A 81 10.38 18.00 -8.82
N ALA A 82 10.81 19.08 -8.15
CA ALA A 82 11.44 20.22 -8.81
C ALA A 82 12.82 19.87 -9.39
N ARG A 83 13.54 18.93 -8.77
CA ARG A 83 14.87 18.50 -9.20
C ARG A 83 14.85 17.46 -10.31
N HIS A 84 13.94 16.49 -10.21
CA HIS A 84 13.98 15.27 -11.02
C HIS A 84 12.68 15.03 -11.82
N GLY A 85 11.64 15.84 -11.60
CA GLY A 85 10.30 15.58 -12.11
C GLY A 85 9.59 14.45 -11.36
N TYR A 86 8.31 14.24 -11.69
CA TYR A 86 7.47 13.22 -11.05
C TYR A 86 7.97 11.79 -11.31
N TRP A 87 8.34 11.46 -12.55
CA TRP A 87 8.74 10.10 -12.93
C TRP A 87 10.01 9.61 -12.25
N LEU A 88 10.98 10.50 -12.02
CA LEU A 88 12.25 10.15 -11.38
C LEU A 88 12.25 10.45 -9.87
N ASN A 89 11.14 10.97 -9.32
CA ASN A 89 11.00 11.19 -7.89
C ASN A 89 11.24 9.87 -7.14
N VAL A 90 12.20 9.88 -6.21
CA VAL A 90 12.61 8.68 -5.46
C VAL A 90 11.43 8.03 -4.73
N TYR A 91 10.52 8.84 -4.18
CA TYR A 91 9.36 8.34 -3.44
C TYR A 91 8.41 7.56 -4.35
N GLU A 92 8.20 8.05 -5.56
CA GLU A 92 7.37 7.44 -6.60
C GLU A 92 8.01 6.16 -7.16
N ARG A 93 9.33 6.18 -7.36
CA ARG A 93 10.09 5.02 -7.84
C ARG A 93 10.06 3.86 -6.85
N GLU A 94 10.25 4.14 -5.57
CA GLU A 94 10.20 3.12 -4.53
C GLU A 94 8.80 2.54 -4.38
N ALA A 95 7.76 3.39 -4.41
CA ALA A 95 6.37 2.94 -4.33
C ALA A 95 6.02 2.04 -5.53
N ARG A 96 6.41 2.42 -6.76
CA ARG A 96 6.26 1.57 -7.95
C ARG A 96 7.05 0.26 -7.85
N ALA A 97 8.30 0.31 -7.40
CA ALA A 97 9.13 -0.89 -7.28
C ALA A 97 8.50 -1.89 -6.29
N PHE A 98 8.08 -1.41 -5.13
CA PHE A 98 7.41 -2.24 -4.13
C PHE A 98 6.09 -2.82 -4.65
N ALA A 99 5.27 -1.99 -5.30
CA ALA A 99 4.01 -2.44 -5.88
C ALA A 99 4.22 -3.53 -6.93
N ALA A 100 5.15 -3.33 -7.86
CA ALA A 100 5.49 -4.31 -8.89
C ALA A 100 6.02 -5.63 -8.28
N GLU A 101 6.83 -5.56 -7.23
CA GLU A 101 7.41 -6.72 -6.57
C GLU A 101 6.35 -7.57 -5.84
N HIS A 102 5.33 -6.95 -5.23
CA HIS A 102 4.39 -7.63 -4.33
C HIS A 102 2.99 -7.82 -4.90
N ARG A 103 2.72 -7.29 -6.11
CA ARG A 103 1.42 -7.39 -6.79
C ARG A 103 0.95 -8.84 -6.92
N ASP A 104 1.83 -9.75 -7.34
CA ASP A 104 1.45 -11.15 -7.54
C ASP A 104 1.16 -11.89 -6.24
N GLU A 105 1.92 -11.58 -5.18
CA GLU A 105 1.65 -12.10 -3.84
C GLU A 105 0.29 -11.63 -3.33
N LEU A 106 -0.01 -10.33 -3.44
CA LEU A 106 -1.29 -9.76 -3.03
C LEU A 106 -2.44 -10.43 -3.79
N CYS A 107 -2.35 -10.53 -5.12
CA CYS A 107 -3.33 -11.23 -5.95
C CYS A 107 -3.53 -12.69 -5.51
N ARG A 108 -2.45 -13.41 -5.17
CA ARG A 108 -2.52 -14.79 -4.68
C ARG A 108 -3.24 -14.89 -3.34
N LEU A 109 -2.93 -14.00 -2.39
CA LEU A 109 -3.57 -13.95 -1.07
C LEU A 109 -5.05 -13.61 -1.18
N LEU A 110 -5.43 -12.64 -2.01
CA LEU A 110 -6.82 -12.26 -2.24
C LEU A 110 -7.63 -13.45 -2.79
N ARG A 111 -7.10 -14.16 -3.81
CA ARG A 111 -7.73 -15.38 -4.33
C ARG A 111 -7.85 -16.48 -3.29
N ARG A 112 -6.86 -16.65 -2.41
CA ARG A 112 -6.89 -17.64 -1.32
C ARG A 112 -8.02 -17.32 -0.34
N TYR A 113 -8.10 -16.08 0.13
CA TYR A 113 -9.10 -15.66 1.11
C TYR A 113 -10.53 -15.62 0.55
N GLN A 114 -10.68 -15.36 -0.75
CA GLN A 114 -11.99 -15.44 -1.43
C GLN A 114 -12.51 -16.88 -1.54
N ARG A 115 -11.64 -17.88 -1.50
CA ARG A 115 -12.00 -19.31 -1.66
C ARG A 115 -12.25 -20.02 -0.33
N THR A 116 -11.79 -19.47 0.78
CA THR A 116 -12.08 -19.98 2.11
C THR A 116 -13.50 -19.62 2.54
N ALA A 117 -14.27 -20.60 3.01
CA ALA A 117 -15.57 -20.35 3.64
C ALA A 117 -15.39 -19.41 4.86
N PRO A 118 -16.42 -18.64 5.27
CA PRO A 118 -16.29 -17.62 6.32
C PRO A 118 -15.68 -18.15 7.63
N GLY A 119 -16.02 -19.39 8.04
CA GLY A 119 -15.45 -20.03 9.24
C GLY A 119 -14.02 -20.53 9.07
N ASP A 120 -13.65 -20.98 7.86
CA ASP A 120 -12.29 -21.45 7.56
C ASP A 120 -11.32 -20.28 7.38
N ALA A 121 -11.83 -19.13 6.90
CA ALA A 121 -11.06 -17.90 6.80
C ALA A 121 -10.58 -17.46 8.19
N GLU A 122 -11.43 -17.48 9.22
CA GLU A 122 -11.06 -17.10 10.59
C GLU A 122 -9.99 -18.03 11.20
N ALA A 123 -10.07 -19.34 10.95
CA ALA A 123 -9.05 -20.30 11.36
C ALA A 123 -7.73 -20.13 10.58
N LEU A 124 -7.80 -19.89 9.27
CA LEU A 124 -6.64 -19.54 8.45
C LEU A 124 -5.98 -18.25 8.97
N LEU A 125 -6.79 -17.29 9.41
CA LEU A 125 -6.35 -16.00 9.90
C LEU A 125 -5.60 -16.10 11.23
N LEU A 126 -6.10 -16.90 12.17
CA LEU A 126 -5.37 -17.21 13.39
C LEU A 126 -4.04 -17.89 13.05
N SER A 127 -4.05 -18.91 12.18
CA SER A 127 -2.81 -19.64 11.84
C SER A 127 -1.77 -18.79 11.09
N ASP A 128 -2.18 -17.93 10.15
CA ASP A 128 -1.26 -17.08 9.39
C ASP A 128 -0.80 -15.86 10.22
N ARG A 129 -1.60 -15.32 11.15
CA ARG A 129 -1.20 -14.22 12.06
C ARG A 129 -0.14 -14.67 13.08
N TYR A 130 -0.16 -15.94 13.50
CA TYR A 130 0.85 -16.52 14.38
C TYR A 130 2.01 -17.21 13.63
N ARG A 131 2.01 -17.20 12.29
CA ARG A 131 3.11 -17.74 11.51
C ARG A 131 4.23 -16.69 11.41
N GLU A 132 5.27 -16.89 12.23
CA GLU A 132 6.52 -16.12 12.21
C GLU A 132 6.94 -15.75 10.77
N PRO A 133 7.25 -14.48 10.49
CA PRO A 133 7.85 -14.12 9.20
C PRO A 133 9.16 -14.91 9.06
N LYS A 134 9.37 -15.49 7.87
CA LYS A 134 10.61 -16.20 7.56
C LYS A 134 11.75 -15.19 7.74
N ALA A 135 12.66 -15.47 8.67
CA ALA A 135 13.80 -14.60 8.96
C ALA A 135 14.51 -14.19 7.65
N PRO A 136 14.94 -12.92 7.51
CA PRO A 136 15.67 -12.49 6.34
C PRO A 136 16.88 -13.41 6.14
N ARG A 137 17.06 -13.87 4.90
CA ARG A 137 18.23 -14.69 4.52
C ARG A 137 19.47 -13.85 4.83
N ALA A 138 20.34 -14.36 5.70
CA ALA A 138 21.59 -13.69 6.05
C ALA A 138 22.40 -13.42 4.77
N PRO A 139 23.05 -12.24 4.64
CA PRO A 139 23.91 -11.97 3.51
C PRO A 139 25.08 -12.98 3.50
N PRO A 140 25.55 -13.41 2.31
CA PRO A 140 26.76 -14.23 2.23
C PRO A 140 27.94 -13.44 2.82
N GLY A 141 28.69 -14.10 3.70
CA GLY A 141 29.93 -13.57 4.29
C GLY A 141 31.12 -13.65 3.36
#